data_AF-W4PJ21-F1
#
_entry.id   AF-W4PJ21-F1
#
_cell.length_a   1.000
_cell.length_b   1.000
_cell.length_c   1.000
_cell.angle_alpha   90.00
_cell.angle_beta   90.00
_cell.angle_gamma   90.00
#
_symmetry.space_group_name_H-M   'P 1'
#
loop_
_entity.id
_entity.type
_entity.pdbx_description
1 polymer ?
#
loop_
_entity_poly.entity_id
_entity_poly.type
_entity_poly.pdbx_seq_one_letter_code
_entity_poly.pdbx_strand_id
1 'polypeptide(L)'
;MIKKTFSFESSDKVSTFALRQNKMKTLLLDNYDSFTYNLLHALKELGAKEVEVVHNDRITIEEVERFDRIILSPGPGLPEEAGLLLPVIRRYAPTKSILGVCLGHQPSAKFSERG
;
A
#
# COMPACT_ATOMS: atom_id res chain seq x y z
N MET A 1 -11.30 -34.80 24.33
CA MET A 1 -9.88 -34.39 24.37
C MET A 1 -9.10 -35.18 23.33
N ILE A 2 -8.98 -34.66 22.10
CA ILE A 2 -8.24 -35.31 21.01
C ILE A 2 -7.15 -34.33 20.61
N LYS A 3 -5.95 -34.49 21.16
CA LYS A 3 -4.76 -33.75 20.71
C LYS A 3 -4.33 -34.38 19.39
N LYS A 4 -4.78 -33.81 18.28
CA LYS A 4 -4.22 -34.10 16.96
C LYS A 4 -2.92 -33.30 16.86
N THR A 5 -1.81 -33.91 17.27
CA THR A 5 -0.47 -33.34 17.09
C THR A 5 -0.19 -33.32 15.60
N PHE A 6 -0.27 -32.13 15.01
CA PHE A 6 0.12 -31.88 13.63
C PHE A 6 1.64 -31.63 13.65
N SER A 7 2.42 -32.63 13.27
CA SER A 7 3.86 -32.45 13.06
C SER A 7 4.04 -31.54 11.83
N PHE A 8 4.42 -30.29 12.09
CA PHE A 8 4.64 -29.27 11.07
C PHE A 8 6.14 -29.23 10.76
N GLU A 9 6.54 -29.65 9.55
CA GLU A 9 7.90 -29.42 9.04
C GLU A 9 8.11 -27.91 8.86
N SER A 10 8.85 -27.32 9.81
CA SER A 10 8.80 -25.89 10.15
C SER A 10 9.92 -25.04 9.52
N SER A 11 10.99 -25.64 8.98
CA SER A 11 12.20 -24.88 8.61
C SER A 11 12.08 -24.11 7.28
N ASP A 12 11.60 -24.75 6.21
CA ASP A 12 11.67 -24.17 4.85
C ASP A 12 10.59 -23.12 4.55
N LYS A 13 9.40 -23.29 5.14
CA LYS A 13 8.28 -22.34 4.98
C LYS A 13 8.50 -21.06 5.77
N VAL A 14 9.10 -21.15 6.95
CA VAL A 14 9.44 -19.97 7.77
C VAL A 14 10.53 -19.14 7.08
N SER A 15 11.55 -19.80 6.51
CA SER A 15 12.58 -19.14 5.70
C SER A 15 11.98 -18.45 4.47
N THR A 16 11.14 -19.13 3.70
CA THR A 16 10.51 -18.56 2.49
C THR A 16 9.58 -17.39 2.81
N PHE A 17 8.79 -17.48 3.89
CA PHE A 17 7.93 -16.38 4.33
C PHE A 17 8.74 -15.18 4.81
N ALA A 18 9.78 -15.40 5.61
CA ALA A 18 10.69 -14.35 6.07
C ALA A 18 11.44 -13.69 4.90
N LEU A 19 11.92 -14.47 3.93
CA LEU A 19 12.59 -13.97 2.72
C LEU A 19 11.64 -13.16 1.82
N ARG A 20 10.37 -13.57 1.69
CA ARG A 20 9.34 -12.76 1.00
C ARG A 20 9.09 -11.43 1.70
N GLN A 21 9.02 -11.41 3.03
CA GLN A 21 8.84 -10.15 3.77
C GLN A 21 10.06 -9.23 3.66
N ASN A 22 11.25 -9.79 3.49
CA ASN A 22 12.51 -9.03 3.44
C ASN A 22 12.79 -8.35 2.08
N LYS A 23 11.95 -8.55 1.06
CA LYS A 23 12.12 -7.97 -0.29
C LYS A 23 10.93 -7.13 -0.80
N MET A 24 9.86 -6.99 -0.01
CA MET A 24 8.66 -6.30 -0.48
C MET A 24 8.88 -4.78 -0.48
N LYS A 25 8.95 -4.19 -1.67
CA LYS A 25 9.04 -2.74 -1.87
C LYS A 25 7.68 -2.10 -1.76
N THR A 26 7.56 -1.09 -0.92
CA THR A 26 6.33 -0.35 -0.68
C THR A 26 6.46 1.07 -1.22
N LEU A 27 5.55 1.47 -2.09
CA LEU A 27 5.40 2.86 -2.52
C LEU A 27 4.44 3.56 -1.57
N LEU A 28 4.86 4.68 -0.99
CA LEU A 28 3.98 5.64 -0.34
C LEU A 28 3.81 6.84 -1.28
N LEU A 29 2.66 6.92 -1.94
CA LEU A 29 2.33 7.98 -2.86
C LEU A 29 1.79 9.18 -2.06
N ASP A 30 2.55 10.26 -2.04
CA ASP A 30 2.24 11.50 -1.35
C ASP A 30 1.42 12.42 -2.27
N ASN A 31 0.26 12.87 -1.78
CA ASN A 31 -0.58 13.86 -2.42
C ASN A 31 -0.51 15.22 -1.70
N TYR A 32 0.70 15.60 -1.26
CA TYR A 32 0.99 16.83 -0.54
C TYR A 32 0.25 16.94 0.80
N ASP A 33 0.24 15.85 1.56
CA ASP A 33 -0.47 15.78 2.83
C ASP A 33 0.49 15.77 4.03
N SER A 34 0.12 16.49 5.08
CA SER A 34 0.95 16.63 6.26
C SER A 34 1.10 15.33 7.08
N PHE A 35 0.26 14.31 6.83
CA PHE A 35 0.32 13.02 7.50
C PHE A 35 1.22 11.99 6.81
N THR A 36 1.77 12.27 5.62
CA THR A 36 2.62 11.32 4.89
C THR A 36 3.79 10.80 5.73
N TYR A 37 4.44 11.66 6.52
CA TYR A 37 5.52 11.22 7.41
C TYR A 37 5.03 10.37 8.58
N ASN A 38 3.84 10.64 9.13
CA ASN A 38 3.25 9.80 10.17
C ASN A 38 2.98 8.38 9.65
N LEU A 39 2.50 8.26 8.41
CA LEU A 39 2.34 6.97 7.74
C LEU A 39 3.69 6.27 7.53
N LEU A 40 4.71 6.99 7.05
CA LEU A 40 6.06 6.45 6.90
C LEU A 40 6.61 5.90 8.23
N HIS A 41 6.41 6.62 9.33
CA HIS A 41 6.83 6.18 10.66
C HIS A 41 6.08 4.93 11.10
N ALA A 42 4.75 4.91 11.00
CA ALA A 42 3.94 3.75 11.34
C ALA A 42 4.34 2.51 10.53
N LEU A 43 4.62 2.67 9.22
CA LEU A 43 5.07 1.56 8.38
C LEU A 43 6.42 1.00 8.83
N LYS A 44 7.36 1.88 9.19
CA LYS A 44 8.67 1.47 9.72
C LYS A 44 8.53 0.74 11.05
N GLU A 45 7.66 1.21 11.95
CA GLU A 45 7.38 0.54 13.23
C GLU A 45 6.75 -0.85 13.04
N LEU A 46 5.90 -1.01 12.02
CA LEU A 46 5.34 -2.30 11.62
C LEU A 46 6.35 -3.21 10.89
N GLY A 47 7.60 -2.77 10.71
CA GLY A 47 8.68 -3.55 10.13
C GLY A 47 8.80 -3.44 8.61
N ALA A 48 8.17 -2.46 7.96
CA ALA A 48 8.39 -2.18 6.55
C ALA A 48 9.81 -1.60 6.35
N LYS A 49 10.66 -2.34 5.63
CA LYS A 49 12.08 -1.99 5.44
C LYS A 49 12.35 -1.16 4.19
N GLU A 50 11.65 -1.46 3.10
CA GLU A 50 11.82 -0.79 1.81
C GLU A 50 10.58 0.05 1.48
N VAL A 51 10.50 1.25 2.05
CA VAL A 51 9.42 2.21 1.76
C VAL A 51 10.01 3.41 1.02
N GLU A 52 9.47 3.69 -0.16
CA GLU A 52 9.82 4.86 -0.97
C GLU A 52 8.66 5.85 -0.97
N VAL A 53 8.92 7.11 -0.61
CA VAL A 53 7.91 8.17 -0.62
C VAL A 53 8.09 8.99 -1.88
N VAL A 54 7.06 9.07 -2.73
CA VAL A 54 7.10 9.81 -3.99
C VAL A 54 5.82 10.62 -4.15
N HIS A 55 5.93 11.84 -4.64
CA HIS A 55 4.76 12.66 -4.92
C HIS A 55 4.01 12.12 -6.14
N ASN A 56 2.69 12.23 -6.15
CA ASN A 56 1.84 11.70 -7.22
C ASN A 56 2.11 12.31 -8.61
N ASP A 57 2.72 13.48 -8.69
CA ASP A 57 3.10 14.19 -9.91
C ASP A 57 4.55 13.89 -10.37
N ARG A 58 5.33 13.19 -9.56
CA ARG A 58 6.76 12.90 -9.80
C ARG A 58 7.07 11.46 -10.17
N ILE A 59 6.05 10.63 -10.36
CA ILE A 59 6.20 9.23 -10.73
C ILE A 59 5.28 8.89 -11.89
N THR A 60 5.78 8.11 -12.83
CA THR A 60 4.99 7.58 -13.94
C THR A 60 4.28 6.29 -13.53
N ILE A 61 3.19 5.96 -14.21
CA ILE A 61 2.44 4.74 -13.90
C ILE A 61 3.27 3.48 -14.15
N GLU A 62 4.21 3.50 -15.10
CA GLU A 62 5.15 2.42 -15.39
C GLU A 62 6.16 2.21 -14.25
N GLU A 63 6.65 3.28 -13.64
CA GLU A 63 7.59 3.19 -12.51
C GLU A 63 6.97 2.55 -11.27
N VAL A 64 5.65 2.65 -11.11
CA VAL A 64 4.91 1.98 -10.04
C VAL A 64 4.99 0.44 -10.15
N GLU A 65 5.32 -0.09 -11.32
CA GLU A 65 5.47 -1.54 -11.53
C GLU A 65 6.57 -2.14 -10.64
N ARG A 66 7.59 -1.37 -10.23
CA ARG A 66 8.72 -1.86 -9.42
C ARG A 66 8.37 -2.12 -7.94
N PHE A 67 7.18 -1.71 -7.50
CA PHE A 67 6.73 -1.85 -6.11
C PHE A 67 5.76 -3.02 -5.96
N ASP A 68 5.81 -3.69 -4.83
CA ASP A 68 4.91 -4.80 -4.49
C ASP A 68 3.62 -4.31 -3.82
N ARG A 69 3.73 -3.23 -3.05
CA ARG A 69 2.65 -2.64 -2.27
C ARG A 69 2.57 -1.15 -2.52
N ILE A 70 1.36 -0.61 -2.50
CA ILE A 70 1.10 0.80 -2.74
C ILE A 70 0.27 1.33 -1.59
N ILE A 71 0.68 2.46 -1.04
CA ILE A 71 -0.04 3.18 0.01
C ILE A 71 -0.28 4.57 -0.52
N LEU A 72 -1.53 5.01 -0.47
CA LEU A 72 -1.95 6.32 -0.94
C LEU A 72 -2.15 7.19 0.30
N SER A 73 -1.38 8.27 0.41
CA SER A 73 -1.58 9.25 1.48
C SER A 73 -2.99 9.83 1.38
N PRO A 74 -3.53 10.40 2.47
CA PRO A 74 -4.65 11.31 2.34
C PRO A 74 -4.22 12.46 1.42
N GLY A 75 -5.18 13.15 0.85
CA GLY A 75 -4.90 14.41 0.17
C GLY A 75 -6.10 15.32 0.24
N PRO A 76 -5.89 16.64 0.18
CA PRO A 76 -6.98 17.59 0.05
C PRO A 76 -7.66 17.44 -1.32
N GLY A 77 -8.98 17.62 -1.36
CA GLY A 77 -9.72 17.75 -2.62
C GLY A 77 -10.46 16.49 -3.09
N LEU A 78 -11.01 16.57 -4.30
CA LEU A 78 -11.82 15.49 -4.88
C LEU A 78 -10.91 14.42 -5.51
N PRO A 79 -11.35 13.14 -5.55
CA PRO A 79 -10.60 12.06 -6.21
C PRO A 79 -10.25 12.34 -7.68
N GLU A 80 -11.03 13.21 -8.33
CA GLU A 80 -10.87 13.63 -9.72
C GLU A 80 -9.68 14.58 -9.94
N GLU A 81 -9.27 15.31 -8.91
CA GLU A 81 -8.13 16.23 -8.93
C GLU A 81 -6.82 15.52 -8.56
N ALA A 82 -6.91 14.26 -8.12
CA ALA A 82 -5.84 13.48 -7.51
C ALA A 82 -4.81 12.92 -8.53
N GLY A 83 -4.85 13.38 -9.78
CA GLY A 83 -3.88 13.07 -10.83
C GLY A 83 -3.65 11.57 -11.03
N LEU A 84 -2.44 11.11 -10.69
CA LEU A 84 -1.98 9.73 -10.90
C LEU A 84 -2.62 8.69 -9.95
N LEU A 85 -3.35 9.13 -8.92
CA LEU A 85 -3.99 8.24 -7.93
C LEU A 85 -5.01 7.28 -8.57
N LEU A 86 -5.96 7.81 -9.36
CA LEU A 86 -6.98 6.98 -10.01
C LEU A 86 -6.40 6.02 -11.07
N PRO A 87 -5.49 6.46 -11.97
CA PRO A 87 -4.78 5.56 -12.88
C PRO A 87 -4.04 4.42 -12.19
N VAL A 88 -3.33 4.71 -11.08
CA VAL A 88 -2.61 3.70 -10.29
C VAL A 88 -3.57 2.69 -9.69
N ILE A 89 -4.66 3.12 -9.06
CA ILE A 89 -5.68 2.21 -8.52
C ILE A 89 -6.24 1.33 -9.64
N ARG A 90 -6.66 1.91 -10.77
CA ARG A 90 -7.27 1.17 -11.87
C ARG A 90 -6.33 0.10 -12.46
N ARG A 91 -5.05 0.42 -12.60
CA ARG A 91 -4.05 -0.50 -13.19
C ARG A 91 -3.59 -1.57 -12.22
N TYR A 92 -3.37 -1.21 -10.95
CA TYR A 92 -2.67 -2.07 -10.00
C TYR A 92 -3.55 -2.69 -8.92
N ALA A 93 -4.78 -2.22 -8.68
CA ALA A 93 -5.67 -2.88 -7.72
C ALA A 93 -5.94 -4.37 -8.02
N PRO A 94 -6.00 -4.82 -9.30
CA PRO A 94 -6.16 -6.25 -9.60
C PRO A 94 -4.92 -7.10 -9.30
N THR A 95 -3.73 -6.51 -9.24
CA THR A 95 -2.45 -7.25 -9.20
C THR A 95 -1.60 -6.97 -7.97
N LYS A 96 -1.83 -5.87 -7.25
CA LYS A 96 -1.01 -5.38 -6.14
C LYS A 96 -1.88 -5.03 -4.94
N SER A 97 -1.30 -5.13 -3.75
CA SER A 97 -1.97 -4.67 -2.52
C SER A 97 -1.92 -3.15 -2.45
N ILE A 98 -3.09 -2.50 -2.43
CA ILE A 98 -3.24 -1.06 -2.31
C ILE A 98 -3.95 -0.72 -1.00
N LEU A 99 -3.38 0.19 -0.20
CA LEU A 99 -4.01 0.75 0.99
C LEU A 99 -4.26 2.25 0.77
N GLY A 100 -5.52 2.66 0.73
CA GLY A 100 -5.90 4.08 0.72
C GLY A 100 -6.12 4.57 2.14
N VAL A 101 -5.40 5.61 2.57
CA VAL A 101 -5.64 6.27 3.85
C VAL A 101 -6.54 7.47 3.61
N CYS A 102 -7.79 7.40 4.06
CA CYS A 102 -8.73 8.50 3.99
C CYS A 102 -8.81 9.21 5.34
N LEU A 103 -8.75 10.54 5.36
CA LEU A 103 -9.19 11.32 6.52
C LEU A 103 -10.73 11.34 6.49
N GLY A 104 -11.34 10.40 7.20
CA GLY A 104 -12.78 10.29 7.32
C GLY A 104 -13.41 11.51 8.00
N HIS A 105 -13.73 12.55 7.24
CA HIS A 105 -14.83 13.51 7.46
C HIS A 105 -15.09 14.45 6.25
N GLN A 106 -14.58 14.17 5.05
CA GLN A 106 -14.90 14.99 3.86
C GLN A 106 -16.18 14.43 3.21
N PRO A 107 -17.31 15.18 3.13
CA PRO A 107 -18.62 14.64 2.77
C PRO A 107 -18.84 14.28 1.28
N SER A 108 -17.81 13.92 0.50
CA SER A 108 -17.94 13.83 -0.97
C SER A 108 -17.11 12.76 -1.70
N ALA A 109 -16.57 11.73 -1.04
CA ALA A 109 -15.92 10.63 -1.76
C ALA A 109 -16.95 9.58 -2.24
N LYS A 110 -17.69 9.88 -3.31
CA LYS A 110 -18.47 8.86 -4.04
C LYS A 110 -17.52 7.95 -4.82
N PHE A 111 -17.14 6.82 -4.22
CA PHE A 111 -16.59 5.70 -4.99
C PHE A 111 -17.78 4.91 -5.58
N SER A 112 -18.09 5.17 -6.86
CA SER A 112 -19.17 4.47 -7.56
C SER A 112 -18.70 3.08 -7.98
N GLU A 113 -18.99 2.07 -7.16
CA GLU A 113 -19.03 0.67 -7.60
C GLU A 113 -20.28 0.46 -8.46
N ARG A 114 -20.12 0.43 -9.79
CA ARG A 114 -20.99 -0.28 -10.75
C ARG A 114 -20.07 -0.70 -11.90
N GLY A 115 -19.96 -1.95 -12.29
CA GLY A 115 -20.98 -2.99 -12.40
C GLY A 115 -20.95 -3.41 -13.87
#